data_AF-L1LDT5-F1
#
_entry.id   AF-L1LDT5-F1
#
_cell.length_a   1.000
_cell.length_b   1.000
_cell.length_c   1.000
_cell.angle_alpha   90.00
_cell.angle_beta   90.00
_cell.angle_gamma   90.00
#
_symmetry.space_group_name_H-M   'P 1'
#
loop_
_entity.id
_entity.type
_entity.pdbx_description
1 polymer ?
#
loop_
_entity_poly.entity_id
_entity_poly.type
_entity_poly.pdbx_seq_one_letter_code
_entity_poly.pdbx_strand_id
1 'polypeptide(L)'
;MENDFTHEAFVNFPPLYTEQTQQFVGHGSVFDEYSKTALERGAILFGVFGGRQSEGVNFSDGLARLVLLVGLPYPPDSIKLALKRQDTGNHSGPPHLDRTLLCYKNVNQCIGRAMRHRMDFAAVLLLDSRYRGKDAKYLSGYVQESLRQRAVGDLESALESFYRTFHDD
;
A
#
# COMPACT_ATOMS: atom_id res chain seq x y z
N MET A 1 -6.69 -10.26 37.57
CA MET A 1 -6.78 -8.95 36.89
C MET A 1 -6.30 -9.18 35.48
N GLU A 2 -7.18 -9.74 34.67
CA GLU A 2 -6.90 -10.15 33.29
C GLU A 2 -8.23 -9.87 32.55
N ASN A 3 -8.13 -9.20 31.40
CA ASN A 3 -9.22 -8.89 30.46
C ASN A 3 -10.09 -7.64 30.70
N ASP A 4 -9.48 -6.45 30.64
CA ASP A 4 -10.23 -5.22 30.32
C ASP A 4 -9.69 -4.47 29.08
N PHE A 5 -8.44 -4.76 28.67
CA PHE A 5 -7.82 -4.14 27.50
C PHE A 5 -8.46 -4.55 26.16
N THR A 6 -9.15 -5.69 26.12
CA THR A 6 -9.74 -6.23 24.89
C THR A 6 -11.13 -5.70 24.61
N HIS A 7 -11.92 -5.29 25.60
CA HIS A 7 -13.32 -4.91 25.36
C HIS A 7 -13.49 -3.44 24.94
N GLU A 8 -12.73 -2.50 25.51
CA GLU A 8 -12.81 -1.09 25.10
C GLU A 8 -12.15 -0.81 23.73
N ALA A 9 -11.09 -1.55 23.38
CA ALA A 9 -10.35 -1.35 22.12
C ALA A 9 -11.18 -1.64 20.86
N PHE A 10 -12.17 -2.54 20.94
CA PHE A 10 -13.06 -2.84 19.79
C PHE A 10 -14.20 -1.84 19.64
N VAL A 11 -14.56 -1.08 20.68
CA VAL A 11 -15.66 -0.11 20.62
C VAL A 11 -15.26 1.15 19.85
N ASN A 12 -13.96 1.47 19.80
CA ASN A 12 -13.40 2.65 19.11
C ASN A 12 -12.57 2.32 17.86
N PHE A 13 -12.69 1.11 17.29
CA PHE A 13 -11.95 0.76 16.09
C PHE A 13 -12.49 1.52 14.88
N PRO A 14 -11.62 2.10 14.01
CA PRO A 14 -12.09 2.79 12.81
C PRO A 14 -12.92 1.84 11.92
N PRO A 15 -13.97 2.35 11.25
CA PRO A 15 -14.76 1.55 10.32
C PRO A 15 -13.88 0.90 9.24
N LEU A 16 -14.17 -0.37 8.96
CA LEU A 16 -13.41 -1.20 8.03
C LEU A 16 -14.17 -1.36 6.72
N TYR A 17 -13.48 -1.05 5.63
CA TYR A 17 -13.93 -1.21 4.27
C TYR A 17 -13.06 -2.25 3.57
N THR A 18 -13.65 -3.05 2.70
CA THR A 18 -12.93 -3.99 1.84
C THR A 18 -13.31 -3.73 0.40
N GLU A 19 -12.36 -3.75 -0.52
CA GLU A 19 -12.71 -3.72 -1.93
C GLU A 19 -13.63 -4.91 -2.29
N GLN A 20 -14.72 -4.63 -3.01
CA GLN A 20 -15.60 -5.67 -3.53
C GLN A 20 -15.23 -5.97 -4.98
N THR A 21 -15.09 -7.25 -5.31
CA THR A 21 -14.72 -7.72 -6.67
C THR A 21 -15.87 -7.57 -7.68
N GLN A 22 -17.12 -7.39 -7.24
CA GLN A 22 -18.30 -7.25 -8.09
C GLN A 22 -19.08 -5.97 -7.79
N GLN A 23 -19.51 -5.27 -8.85
CA GLN A 23 -20.42 -4.13 -8.74
C GLN A 23 -21.82 -4.64 -8.37
N PHE A 24 -22.31 -4.29 -7.18
CA PHE A 24 -23.75 -4.18 -6.99
C PHE A 24 -24.20 -2.86 -7.60
N VAL A 25 -24.98 -2.94 -8.68
CA VAL A 25 -25.65 -1.80 -9.29
C VAL A 25 -26.75 -1.35 -8.32
N GLY A 26 -26.52 -0.28 -7.54
CA GLY A 26 -27.60 0.33 -6.74
C GLY A 26 -27.21 1.13 -5.48
N HIS A 27 -26.03 0.92 -4.90
CA HIS A 27 -25.56 1.72 -3.76
C HIS A 27 -24.23 2.42 -4.11
N GLY A 28 -23.96 3.58 -3.49
CA GLY A 28 -22.75 4.37 -3.73
C GLY A 28 -21.46 3.54 -3.64
N SER A 29 -20.39 3.95 -4.31
CA SER A 29 -19.20 3.11 -4.34
C SER A 29 -18.61 2.96 -2.93
N VAL A 30 -18.11 1.77 -2.58
CA VAL A 30 -17.41 1.51 -1.30
C VAL A 30 -16.32 2.56 -1.04
N PHE A 31 -15.69 3.05 -2.11
CA PHE A 31 -14.69 4.10 -2.04
C PHE A 31 -15.25 5.46 -1.62
N ASP A 32 -16.45 5.82 -2.08
CA ASP A 32 -17.09 7.09 -1.69
C ASP A 32 -17.46 7.07 -0.20
N GLU A 33 -18.00 5.95 0.28
CA GLU A 33 -18.34 5.75 1.69
C GLU A 33 -17.09 5.75 2.59
N TYR A 34 -16.03 5.04 2.16
CA TYR A 34 -14.73 5.08 2.80
C TYR A 34 -14.20 6.52 2.85
N SER A 35 -14.21 7.24 1.73
CA SER A 35 -13.61 8.57 1.64
C SER A 35 -14.30 9.55 2.57
N LYS A 36 -15.63 9.52 2.62
CA LYS A 36 -16.41 10.34 3.56
C LYS A 36 -16.04 10.02 5.01
N THR A 37 -16.07 8.74 5.37
CA THR A 37 -15.81 8.29 6.75
C THR A 37 -14.37 8.56 7.18
N ALA A 38 -13.40 8.35 6.28
CA ALA A 38 -11.99 8.59 6.52
C ALA A 38 -11.71 10.05 6.87
N LEU A 39 -12.33 11.00 6.15
CA LEU A 39 -12.16 12.43 6.39
C LEU A 39 -12.92 12.93 7.64
N GLU A 40 -14.01 12.27 8.03
CA GLU A 40 -14.80 12.66 9.21
C GLU A 40 -14.21 12.17 10.53
N ARG A 41 -13.77 10.91 10.59
CA ARG A 41 -13.34 10.26 11.85
C ARG A 41 -12.25 9.19 11.72
N GLY A 42 -11.68 9.04 10.52
CA GLY A 42 -10.77 7.96 10.19
C GLY A 42 -11.49 6.67 9.79
N ALA A 43 -10.85 5.90 8.91
CA ALA A 43 -11.33 4.63 8.40
C ALA A 43 -10.16 3.77 7.90
N ILE A 44 -10.39 2.47 7.78
CA ILE A 44 -9.43 1.52 7.23
C ILE A 44 -10.02 0.92 5.95
N LEU A 45 -9.23 0.90 4.86
CA LEU A 45 -9.59 0.22 3.63
C LEU A 45 -8.60 -0.92 3.35
N PHE A 46 -9.11 -2.14 3.22
CA PHE A 46 -8.38 -3.28 2.71
C PHE A 46 -8.57 -3.40 1.19
N GLY A 47 -7.45 -3.53 0.50
CA GLY A 47 -7.41 -3.85 -0.93
C GLY A 47 -6.29 -4.83 -1.23
N VAL A 48 -6.30 -5.38 -2.44
CA VAL A 48 -5.26 -6.26 -2.96
C VAL A 48 -4.48 -5.57 -4.06
N PHE A 49 -3.20 -5.91 -4.19
CA PHE A 49 -2.40 -5.44 -5.31
C PHE A 49 -3.00 -5.88 -6.64
N GLY A 50 -3.09 -4.96 -7.61
CA GLY A 50 -3.73 -5.22 -8.90
C GLY A 50 -5.26 -5.21 -8.85
N GLY A 51 -5.85 -4.95 -7.68
CA GLY A 51 -7.27 -4.71 -7.50
C GLY A 51 -7.69 -3.31 -7.95
N ARG A 52 -8.99 -3.12 -8.19
CA ARG A 52 -9.56 -1.87 -8.73
C ARG A 52 -9.23 -0.65 -7.89
N GLN A 53 -9.20 -0.78 -6.57
CA GLN A 53 -8.89 0.32 -5.66
C GLN A 53 -7.39 0.59 -5.56
N SER A 54 -6.55 -0.42 -5.82
CA SER A 54 -5.08 -0.26 -5.88
C SER A 54 -4.58 0.31 -7.21
N GLU A 55 -5.36 0.17 -8.30
CA GLU A 55 -4.97 0.62 -9.64
C GLU A 55 -5.76 1.83 -10.15
N GLY A 56 -7.06 1.93 -9.85
CA GLY A 56 -8.00 2.84 -10.52
C GLY A 56 -8.38 4.09 -9.73
N VAL A 57 -7.98 4.19 -8.45
CA VAL A 57 -8.43 5.25 -7.56
C VAL A 57 -7.24 5.95 -6.88
N ASN A 58 -7.33 7.28 -6.73
CA ASN A 58 -6.30 8.10 -6.09
C ASN A 58 -6.78 8.50 -4.70
N PHE A 59 -5.93 8.30 -3.69
CA PHE A 59 -6.20 8.65 -2.29
C PHE A 59 -5.56 10.02 -1.99
N SER A 60 -6.15 11.10 -2.50
CA SER A 60 -5.61 12.46 -2.30
C SER A 60 -6.16 13.14 -1.03
N ASP A 61 -5.51 14.23 -0.64
CA ASP A 61 -6.09 15.29 0.21
C ASP A 61 -6.57 14.80 1.60
N GLY A 62 -5.72 14.06 2.32
CA GLY A 62 -6.01 13.56 3.67
C GLY A 62 -6.49 12.11 3.71
N LEU A 63 -6.80 11.52 2.55
CA LEU A 63 -7.02 10.07 2.46
C LEU A 63 -5.69 9.31 2.55
N ALA A 64 -5.74 8.08 3.09
CA ALA A 64 -4.62 7.13 3.17
C ALA A 64 -3.31 7.68 3.77
N ARG A 65 -3.38 8.43 4.90
CA ARG A 65 -2.19 8.97 5.59
C ARG A 65 -1.21 7.91 6.11
N LEU A 66 -1.67 6.67 6.26
CA LEU A 66 -0.86 5.49 6.54
C LEU A 66 -1.17 4.41 5.49
N VAL A 67 -0.15 3.94 4.79
CA VAL A 67 -0.25 2.85 3.81
C VAL A 67 0.55 1.65 4.33
N LEU A 68 -0.13 0.51 4.46
CA LEU A 68 0.47 -0.75 4.84
C LEU A 68 0.56 -1.65 3.61
N LEU A 69 1.78 -1.92 3.14
CA LEU A 69 2.01 -2.89 2.07
C LEU A 69 2.48 -4.20 2.68
N VAL A 70 1.59 -5.19 2.71
CA VAL A 70 1.85 -6.51 3.29
C VAL A 70 2.32 -7.47 2.19
N GLY A 71 3.54 -7.97 2.32
CA GLY A 71 4.13 -8.89 1.35
C GLY A 71 4.60 -8.23 0.05
N LEU A 72 4.87 -9.05 -0.96
CA LEU A 72 5.30 -8.64 -2.30
C LEU A 72 4.34 -9.21 -3.37
N PRO A 73 3.78 -8.38 -4.28
CA PRO A 73 2.83 -8.82 -5.29
C PRO A 73 3.48 -9.49 -6.49
N TYR A 74 4.14 -10.62 -6.26
CA TYR A 74 4.71 -11.39 -7.36
C TYR A 74 3.59 -11.92 -8.27
N PRO A 75 3.71 -11.76 -9.59
CA PRO A 75 2.74 -12.29 -10.53
C PRO A 75 2.70 -13.83 -10.44
N PRO A 76 1.53 -14.46 -10.66
CA PRO A 76 1.42 -15.91 -10.70
C PRO A 76 2.31 -16.49 -11.81
N ASP A 77 2.73 -17.74 -11.63
CA ASP A 77 3.66 -18.39 -12.56
C ASP A 77 3.10 -18.53 -13.99
N SER A 78 1.78 -18.48 -14.17
CA SER A 78 1.10 -18.49 -15.47
C SER A 78 1.45 -17.27 -16.34
N ILE A 79 1.70 -16.10 -15.75
CA ILE A 79 2.08 -14.88 -16.47
C ILE A 79 3.48 -15.01 -17.09
N LYS A 80 4.35 -15.87 -16.53
CA LYS A 80 5.68 -16.19 -17.09
C LYS A 80 5.59 -16.70 -18.54
N LEU A 81 4.55 -17.46 -18.85
CA LEU A 81 4.34 -18.01 -20.19
C LEU A 81 3.83 -16.96 -21.17
N ALA A 82 3.01 -16.01 -20.71
CA ALA A 82 2.51 -14.92 -21.54
C ALA A 82 3.61 -13.90 -21.88
N LEU A 83 4.45 -13.53 -20.91
CA LEU A 83 5.61 -12.66 -21.13
C LEU A 83 6.59 -13.29 -22.12
N LYS A 84 6.88 -14.59 -21.99
CA LYS A 84 7.71 -15.33 -22.96
C LYS A 84 7.11 -15.46 -24.36
N ARG A 85 5.78 -15.38 -24.51
CA ARG A 85 5.06 -15.51 -25.78
C ARG A 85 4.91 -14.18 -26.53
N GLN A 86 4.84 -13.06 -25.81
CA GLN A 86 4.86 -11.73 -26.42
C GLN A 86 6.27 -11.29 -26.80
N ASP A 87 7.30 -11.80 -26.11
CA ASP A 87 8.69 -11.45 -26.35
C ASP A 87 9.36 -12.42 -27.33
N THR A 88 8.93 -12.38 -28.60
CA THR A 88 9.63 -13.02 -29.74
C THR A 88 10.94 -12.29 -30.10
N GLY A 89 11.42 -11.40 -29.23
CA GLY A 89 12.55 -10.49 -29.46
C GLY A 89 13.59 -10.53 -28.34
N ASN A 90 14.54 -11.45 -28.45
CA ASN A 90 15.94 -11.30 -28.00
C ASN A 90 16.27 -10.79 -26.57
N HIS A 91 15.36 -10.85 -25.59
CA HIS A 91 15.70 -10.51 -24.20
C HIS A 91 16.39 -11.70 -23.51
N SER A 92 17.72 -11.59 -23.37
CA SER A 92 18.61 -12.54 -22.70
C SER A 92 18.65 -12.35 -21.17
N GLY A 93 17.53 -11.96 -20.56
CA GLY A 93 17.41 -11.78 -19.10
C GLY A 93 16.98 -13.08 -18.39
N PRO A 94 17.41 -13.33 -17.14
CA PRO A 94 16.90 -14.45 -16.37
C PRO A 94 15.39 -14.23 -16.07
N PRO A 95 14.50 -15.23 -16.27
CA PRO A 95 13.05 -15.10 -16.09
C PRO A 95 12.57 -14.61 -14.71
N HIS A 96 13.45 -14.61 -13.70
CA HIS A 96 13.20 -14.07 -12.37
C HIS A 96 13.20 -12.53 -12.36
N LEU A 97 13.98 -11.90 -13.25
CA LEU A 97 14.11 -10.45 -13.35
C LEU A 97 12.78 -9.81 -13.76
N ASP A 98 12.09 -10.35 -14.78
CA ASP A 98 10.83 -9.80 -15.27
C ASP A 98 9.71 -9.84 -14.23
N ARG A 99 9.63 -10.93 -13.46
CA ARG A 99 8.67 -11.06 -12.36
C ARG A 99 8.95 -10.10 -11.22
N THR A 100 10.23 -9.90 -10.91
CA THR A 100 10.66 -8.96 -9.87
C THR A 100 10.36 -7.53 -10.29
N LEU A 101 10.65 -7.17 -11.53
CA LEU A 101 10.30 -5.86 -12.08
C LEU A 101 8.79 -5.61 -12.05
N LEU A 102 7.98 -6.60 -12.46
CA LEU A 102 6.52 -6.47 -12.40
C LEU A 102 6.00 -6.33 -10.96
N CYS A 103 6.56 -7.10 -10.03
CA CYS A 103 6.27 -7.01 -8.60
C CYS A 103 6.53 -5.58 -8.06
N TYR A 104 7.73 -5.05 -8.28
CA TYR A 104 8.09 -3.71 -7.80
C TYR A 104 7.39 -2.59 -8.56
N LYS A 105 7.01 -2.81 -9.83
CA LYS A 105 6.12 -1.90 -10.58
C LYS A 105 4.77 -1.76 -9.87
N ASN A 106 4.15 -2.86 -9.47
CA ASN A 106 2.88 -2.84 -8.73
C ASN A 106 3.02 -2.17 -7.35
N VAL A 107 4.13 -2.42 -6.64
CA VAL A 107 4.45 -1.73 -5.37
C VAL A 107 4.53 -0.22 -5.58
N ASN A 108 5.33 0.24 -6.55
CA ASN A 108 5.51 1.66 -6.83
C ASN A 108 4.19 2.33 -7.26
N GLN A 109 3.36 1.63 -8.03
CA GLN A 109 2.03 2.11 -8.40
C GLN A 109 1.15 2.30 -7.17
N CYS A 110 1.09 1.33 -6.25
CA CYS A 110 0.31 1.45 -5.02
C CYS A 110 0.76 2.63 -4.16
N ILE A 111 2.07 2.82 -3.97
CA ILE A 111 2.61 3.96 -3.21
C ILE A 111 2.22 5.29 -3.88
N GLY A 112 2.34 5.37 -5.21
CA GLY A 112 1.99 6.56 -5.98
C GLY A 112 0.51 6.93 -5.96
N ARG A 113 -0.38 6.03 -5.53
CA ARG A 113 -1.81 6.35 -5.34
C ARG A 113 -2.09 7.11 -4.04
N ALA A 114 -1.24 6.96 -3.03
CA ALA A 114 -1.38 7.62 -1.73
C ALA A 114 -0.58 8.92 -1.63
N MET A 115 0.52 9.06 -2.38
CA MET A 115 1.33 10.29 -2.43
C MET A 115 1.28 10.89 -3.83
N ARG A 116 0.36 11.85 -4.05
CA ARG A 116 0.02 12.30 -5.41
C ARG A 116 0.76 13.54 -5.89
N HIS A 117 1.12 14.46 -4.99
CA HIS A 117 1.82 15.69 -5.34
C HIS A 117 2.86 16.06 -4.29
N ARG A 118 3.75 16.98 -4.63
CA ARG A 118 4.87 17.43 -3.78
C ARG A 118 4.50 17.99 -2.40
N MET A 119 3.23 18.32 -2.20
CA MET A 119 2.69 18.87 -0.95
C MET A 119 1.88 17.82 -0.15
N ASP A 120 1.85 16.58 -0.63
CA ASP A 120 1.12 15.49 -0.01
C ASP A 120 2.08 14.56 0.74
N PHE A 121 1.63 13.98 1.85
CA PHE A 121 2.44 13.09 2.68
C PHE A 121 1.66 11.87 3.12
N ALA A 122 2.33 10.73 3.18
CA ALA A 122 1.81 9.52 3.80
C ALA A 122 2.97 8.73 4.39
N ALA A 123 2.75 8.13 5.56
CA ALA A 123 3.67 7.12 6.06
C ALA A 123 3.41 5.81 5.29
N VAL A 124 4.47 5.19 4.77
CA VAL A 124 4.39 3.91 4.06
C VAL A 124 5.18 2.87 4.84
N LEU A 125 4.50 1.82 5.32
CA LEU A 125 5.13 0.68 5.96
C LEU A 125 5.18 -0.51 4.99
N LEU A 126 6.40 -0.94 4.68
CA LEU A 126 6.68 -2.10 3.84
C LEU A 126 6.87 -3.33 4.73
N LEU A 127 5.84 -4.16 4.84
CA LEU A 127 5.77 -5.29 5.77
C LEU A 127 6.19 -6.59 5.08
N ASP A 128 7.46 -6.67 4.69
CA ASP A 128 8.12 -7.89 4.21
C ASP A 128 9.64 -7.77 4.32
N SER A 129 10.33 -8.81 4.78
CA SER A 129 11.79 -8.79 4.93
C SER A 129 12.53 -8.65 3.59
N ARG A 130 11.90 -9.05 2.48
CA ARG A 130 12.48 -8.98 1.13
C ARG A 130 12.69 -7.54 0.63
N TYR A 131 11.98 -6.56 1.19
CA TYR A 131 12.27 -5.14 0.96
C TYR A 131 13.64 -4.69 1.46
N ARG A 132 14.35 -5.52 2.24
CA ARG A 132 15.73 -5.29 2.68
C ARG A 132 16.77 -5.89 1.72
N GLY A 133 16.32 -6.65 0.72
CA GLY A 133 17.18 -7.35 -0.23
C GLY A 133 17.65 -6.49 -1.41
N LYS A 134 18.47 -7.08 -2.27
CA LYS A 134 19.03 -6.43 -3.48
C LYS A 134 17.99 -5.88 -4.46
N ASP A 135 16.76 -6.40 -4.42
CA ASP A 135 15.69 -6.02 -5.32
C ASP A 135 14.97 -4.73 -4.88
N ALA A 136 15.26 -4.22 -3.67
CA ALA A 136 14.77 -2.92 -3.21
C ALA A 136 15.20 -1.75 -4.11
N LYS A 137 16.27 -1.92 -4.90
CA LYS A 137 16.71 -0.98 -5.94
C LYS A 137 15.67 -0.70 -7.02
N TYR A 138 14.61 -1.53 -7.12
CA TYR A 138 13.51 -1.34 -8.05
C TYR A 138 12.36 -0.50 -7.47
N LEU A 139 12.43 -0.08 -6.21
CA LEU A 139 11.53 0.94 -5.65
C LEU A 139 11.78 2.29 -6.35
N SER A 140 10.81 3.20 -6.34
CA SER A 140 11.02 4.57 -6.82
C SER A 140 12.12 5.28 -6.02
N GLY A 141 12.91 6.16 -6.65
CA GLY A 141 14.06 6.83 -6.01
C GLY A 141 13.72 7.51 -4.68
N TYR A 142 12.63 8.27 -4.64
CA TYR A 142 12.17 8.94 -3.41
C TYR A 142 11.81 7.96 -2.27
N VAL A 143 11.30 6.77 -2.61
CA VAL A 143 11.01 5.71 -1.63
C VAL A 143 12.32 5.12 -1.11
N GLN A 144 13.30 4.90 -1.99
CA GLN A 144 14.61 4.39 -1.60
C GLN A 144 15.32 5.36 -0.64
N GLU A 145 15.32 6.66 -0.94
CA GLU A 145 15.93 7.70 -0.12
C GLU A 145 15.28 7.81 1.27
N SER A 146 13.97 7.55 1.34
CA SER A 146 13.18 7.60 2.57
C SER A 146 13.15 6.26 3.34
N LEU A 147 13.70 5.18 2.78
CA LEU A 147 13.59 3.85 3.38
C LEU A 147 14.36 3.79 4.70
N ARG A 148 13.68 3.42 5.78
CA ARG A 148 14.28 3.22 7.12
C ARG A 148 13.86 1.87 7.68
N GLN A 149 14.81 1.13 8.23
CA GLN A 149 14.52 -0.11 8.95
C GLN A 149 14.22 0.23 10.41
N ARG A 150 13.12 -0.29 10.93
CA ARG A 150 12.70 -0.08 12.32
C ARG A 150 12.23 -1.39 12.94
N ALA A 151 12.43 -1.54 14.25
CA ALA A 151 11.78 -2.59 15.00
C ALA A 151 10.30 -2.25 15.18
N VAL A 152 9.47 -3.27 15.39
CA VAL A 152 8.02 -3.09 15.61
C VAL A 152 7.75 -2.22 16.85
N GLY A 153 8.56 -2.39 17.91
CA GLY A 153 8.45 -1.61 19.15
C GLY A 153 8.70 -0.12 18.98
N ASP A 154 9.38 0.31 17.90
CA ASP A 154 9.69 1.72 17.65
C ASP A 154 8.70 2.39 16.67
N LEU A 155 7.73 1.62 16.13
CA LEU A 155 6.86 2.11 15.07
C LEU A 155 5.97 3.27 15.53
N GLU A 156 5.41 3.18 16.74
CA GLU A 156 4.53 4.21 17.29
C GLU A 156 5.25 5.55 17.38
N SER A 157 6.37 5.61 18.11
CA SER A 157 7.17 6.83 18.25
C SER A 157 7.70 7.35 16.91
N ALA A 158 8.01 6.45 15.96
CA ALA A 158 8.45 6.85 14.63
C ALA A 158 7.33 7.51 13.82
N LEU A 159 6.10 6.97 13.89
CA LEU A 159 4.94 7.54 13.22
C LEU A 159 4.55 8.88 13.86
N GLU A 160 4.55 8.97 15.19
CA GLU A 160 4.31 10.24 15.90
C GLU A 160 5.31 11.31 15.47
N SER A 161 6.61 10.98 15.46
CA SER A 161 7.65 11.91 15.02
C SER A 161 7.46 12.33 13.56
N PHE A 162 7.07 11.39 12.68
CA PHE A 162 6.80 11.69 11.27
C PHE A 162 5.64 12.67 11.12
N TYR A 163 4.50 12.42 11.77
CA TYR A 163 3.31 13.26 11.61
C TYR A 163 3.45 14.65 12.24
N ARG A 164 4.23 14.79 13.32
CA ARG A 164 4.58 16.10 13.88
C ARG A 164 5.27 17.01 12.86
N THR A 165 6.16 16.45 12.04
CA THR A 165 6.85 17.21 10.98
C THR A 165 5.91 17.82 9.94
N PHE A 166 4.68 17.32 9.81
CA PHE A 166 3.68 17.81 8.84
C PHE A 166 2.46 18.49 9.46
N HIS A 167 2.33 18.51 10.79
CA HIS A 167 1.24 19.20 11.50
C HIS A 167 1.67 20.55 12.10
N ASP A 168 2.98 20.81 12.19
CA ASP A 168 3.54 22.06 12.72
C ASP A 168 3.79 23.13 11.62
N ASP A 169 3.31 22.91 10.38
CA ASP A 169 3.27 23.85 9.24
C ASP A 169 1.82 24.31 8.96
#